data_AF-A0AAX1ZW24-F1
#
_entry.id   AF-A0AAX1ZW24-F1
#
_cell.length_a   1.000
_cell.length_b   1.000
_cell.length_c   1.000
_cell.angle_alpha   90.00
_cell.angle_beta   90.00
_cell.angle_gamma   90.00
#
_symmetry.space_group_name_H-M   'P 1'
#
loop_
_entity.id
_entity.type
_entity.pdbx_description
1 polymer ?
#
loop_
_entity_poly.entity_id
_entity_poly.type
_entity_poly.pdbx_seq_one_letter_code
_entity_poly.pdbx_strand_id
1 'polypeptide(L)'
;KLFNELKTELEQHMMKEETKAFPLILQFEQHPTSENEKAMKQVIQELVSEHDAAGDIIKEIREITNDFTPPADACGTYRLVYNRLEALESDLFEHIHLENNILFPRILEEKN
;
A
#
# COMPACT_ATOMS: atom_id res chain seq x y z
N LYS A 1 18.03 4.24 4.41
CA LYS A 1 17.89 3.40 3.20
C LYS A 1 16.44 2.95 3.08
N LEU A 2 15.97 2.04 3.95
CA LEU A 2 14.59 1.52 3.97
C LEU A 2 13.50 2.59 3.86
N PHE A 3 13.52 3.62 4.70
CA PHE A 3 12.50 4.68 4.63
C PHE A 3 12.44 5.38 3.26
N ASN A 4 13.59 5.66 2.64
CA ASN A 4 13.60 6.32 1.32
C ASN A 4 13.13 5.37 0.21
N GLU A 5 13.40 4.08 0.35
CA GLU A 5 12.93 3.01 -0.54
C GLU A 5 11.40 2.91 -0.45
N LEU A 6 10.86 2.72 0.75
CA LEU A 6 9.42 2.73 1.02
C LEU A 6 8.76 4.00 0.49
N LYS A 7 9.33 5.17 0.79
CA LYS A 7 8.80 6.47 0.29
C LYS A 7 8.70 6.47 -1.24
N THR A 8 9.76 6.04 -1.92
CA THR A 8 9.81 6.05 -3.39
C THR A 8 8.78 5.07 -3.97
N GLU A 9 8.66 3.88 -3.39
CA GLU A 9 7.68 2.88 -3.80
C GLU A 9 6.26 3.37 -3.59
N LEU A 10 5.93 3.91 -2.41
CA LEU A 10 4.59 4.44 -2.11
C LEU A 10 4.22 5.62 -3.03
N GLU A 11 5.15 6.55 -3.29
CA GLU A 11 4.90 7.68 -4.19
C GLU A 11 4.62 7.22 -5.64
N GLN A 12 5.34 6.20 -6.13
CA GLN A 12 5.11 5.63 -7.46
C GLN A 12 3.83 4.81 -7.53
N HIS A 13 3.55 4.05 -6.47
CA HIS A 13 2.38 3.23 -6.31
C HIS A 13 1.09 4.07 -6.31
N MET A 14 0.98 5.07 -5.44
CA MET A 14 -0.19 5.97 -5.40
C MET A 14 -0.42 6.70 -6.74
N MET A 15 0.66 7.12 -7.41
CA MET A 15 0.54 7.72 -8.74
C MET A 15 -0.03 6.72 -9.76
N LYS A 16 0.39 5.45 -9.70
CA LYS A 16 -0.11 4.40 -10.59
C LYS A 16 -1.58 4.08 -10.30
N GLU A 17 -1.98 4.05 -9.05
CA GLU A 17 -3.38 3.88 -8.65
C GLU A 17 -4.28 4.94 -9.29
N GLU A 18 -3.98 6.22 -9.03
CA GLU A 18 -4.80 7.34 -9.48
C GLU A 18 -4.83 7.51 -11.00
N THR A 19 -3.67 7.33 -11.66
CA THR A 19 -3.53 7.68 -13.08
C THR A 19 -3.77 6.50 -14.03
N LYS A 20 -3.74 5.26 -13.52
CA LYS A 20 -3.84 4.05 -14.35
C LYS A 20 -4.77 3.00 -13.76
N ALA A 21 -4.56 2.55 -12.53
CA ALA A 21 -5.28 1.40 -12.00
C ALA A 21 -6.77 1.67 -11.77
N PHE A 22 -7.11 2.74 -11.05
CA PHE A 22 -8.50 3.11 -10.80
C PHE A 22 -9.26 3.45 -12.09
N PRO A 23 -8.68 4.19 -13.07
CA PRO A 23 -9.30 4.35 -14.38
C PRO A 23 -9.61 3.02 -15.10
N LEU A 24 -8.71 2.02 -15.05
CA LEU A 24 -8.95 0.71 -15.67
C LEU A 24 -10.05 -0.09 -14.95
N ILE A 25 -10.11 0.01 -13.62
CA ILE A 25 -11.19 -0.58 -12.81
C ILE A 25 -12.54 0.05 -13.20
N LEU A 26 -12.63 1.38 -13.23
CA LEU A 26 -13.85 2.09 -13.63
C LEU A 26 -14.27 1.76 -15.07
N GLN A 27 -13.30 1.62 -15.98
CA GLN A 27 -13.57 1.23 -17.38
C GLN A 27 -14.18 -0.18 -17.45
N PHE A 28 -13.70 -1.11 -16.62
CA PHE A 28 -14.29 -2.44 -16.52
C PHE A 28 -15.71 -2.39 -15.94
N GLU A 29 -15.95 -1.65 -14.86
CA GLU A 29 -17.28 -1.50 -14.25
C GLU A 29 -18.30 -0.92 -15.24
N GLN A 30 -17.91 0.08 -16.04
CA GLN A 30 -18.78 0.69 -17.04
C GLN A 30 -18.97 -0.21 -18.28
N HIS A 31 -17.93 -0.94 -18.67
CA HIS A 31 -17.88 -1.73 -19.89
C HIS A 31 -17.17 -3.08 -19.65
N PRO A 32 -17.88 -4.12 -19.17
CA PRO A 32 -17.27 -5.38 -18.74
C PRO A 32 -16.93 -6.33 -19.89
N THR A 33 -16.11 -5.86 -20.85
CA THR A 33 -15.57 -6.68 -21.93
C THR A 33 -14.46 -7.60 -21.42
N SER A 34 -14.17 -8.70 -22.12
CA SER A 34 -13.05 -9.59 -21.75
C SER A 34 -11.69 -8.89 -21.78
N GLU A 35 -11.53 -7.86 -22.62
CA GLU A 35 -10.32 -7.06 -22.68
C GLU A 35 -10.15 -6.19 -21.42
N ASN A 36 -11.20 -5.45 -21.05
CA ASN A 36 -11.20 -4.60 -19.86
C ASN A 36 -11.05 -5.43 -18.58
N GLU A 37 -11.70 -6.60 -18.50
CA GLU A 37 -11.54 -7.53 -17.37
C GLU A 37 -10.09 -7.99 -17.21
N LYS A 38 -9.42 -8.32 -18.32
CA LYS A 38 -8.02 -8.73 -18.29
C LYS A 38 -7.11 -7.59 -17.83
N ALA A 39 -7.33 -6.38 -18.33
CA ALA A 39 -6.55 -5.20 -17.93
C ALA A 39 -6.73 -4.87 -16.44
N MET A 40 -7.98 -4.89 -15.95
CA MET A 40 -8.31 -4.70 -14.54
C MET A 40 -7.64 -5.77 -13.66
N LYS A 41 -7.76 -7.07 -14.01
CA LYS A 41 -7.14 -8.15 -13.21
C LYS A 41 -5.62 -8.02 -13.16
N GLN A 42 -5.00 -7.66 -14.28
CA GLN A 42 -3.56 -7.47 -14.37
C GLN A 42 -3.09 -6.33 -13.45
N VAL A 43 -3.80 -5.20 -13.43
CA VAL A 43 -3.39 -4.07 -12.58
C VAL A 43 -3.64 -4.34 -11.10
N ILE A 44 -4.74 -5.02 -10.73
CA ILE A 44 -4.96 -5.45 -9.34
C ILE A 44 -3.84 -6.38 -8.87
N GLN A 45 -3.44 -7.36 -9.69
CA GLN A 45 -2.33 -8.25 -9.34
C GLN A 45 -1.01 -7.50 -9.14
N GLU A 46 -0.75 -6.48 -9.96
CA GLU A 46 0.43 -5.62 -9.83
C GLU A 46 0.40 -4.84 -8.50
N LEU A 47 -0.73 -4.21 -8.16
CA LEU A 47 -0.88 -3.47 -6.90
C LEU A 47 -0.72 -4.36 -5.67
N VAL A 48 -1.32 -5.56 -5.66
CA VAL A 48 -1.17 -6.52 -4.55
C VAL A 48 0.31 -6.90 -4.34
N SER A 49 1.07 -7.11 -5.43
CA SER A 49 2.50 -7.41 -5.32
C SER A 49 3.30 -6.23 -4.77
N GLU A 50 2.89 -4.98 -5.05
CA GLU A 50 3.51 -3.77 -4.51
C GLU A 50 3.16 -3.58 -3.03
N HIS A 51 1.93 -3.90 -2.62
CA HIS A 51 1.51 -3.93 -1.22
C HIS A 51 2.36 -4.90 -0.39
N ASP A 52 2.63 -6.10 -0.91
CA ASP A 52 3.47 -7.08 -0.23
C ASP A 52 4.90 -6.53 -0.01
N ALA A 53 5.48 -5.91 -1.04
CA ALA A 53 6.82 -5.30 -0.95
C ALA A 53 6.87 -4.15 0.08
N ALA A 54 5.93 -3.22 0.02
CA ALA A 54 5.84 -2.12 0.99
C ALA A 54 5.62 -2.64 2.42
N GLY A 55 4.78 -3.68 2.57
CA GLY A 55 4.53 -4.36 3.82
C GLY A 55 5.78 -5.02 4.42
N ASP A 56 6.66 -5.57 3.60
CA ASP A 56 7.91 -6.17 4.07
C ASP A 56 8.93 -5.11 4.49
N ILE A 57 9.03 -3.99 3.77
CA ILE A 57 9.92 -2.89 4.15
C ILE A 57 9.50 -2.27 5.48
N ILE A 58 8.20 -2.01 5.68
CA ILE A 58 7.75 -1.38 6.93
C ILE A 58 7.91 -2.32 8.15
N LYS A 59 7.73 -3.63 7.97
CA LYS A 59 8.04 -4.64 9.00
C LYS A 59 9.52 -4.63 9.37
N GLU A 60 10.43 -4.54 8.40
CA GLU A 60 11.87 -4.43 8.67
C GLU A 60 12.18 -3.13 9.44
N ILE A 61 11.52 -2.02 9.09
CA ILE A 61 11.63 -0.76 9.86
C ILE A 61 11.17 -0.95 11.31
N ARG A 62 10.04 -1.62 11.57
CA ARG A 62 9.56 -1.93 12.93
C ARG A 62 10.58 -2.78 13.70
N GLU A 63 11.18 -3.78 13.06
CA GLU A 63 12.18 -4.65 13.69
C GLU A 63 13.43 -3.86 14.10
N ILE A 64 14.04 -3.10 13.20
CA ILE A 64 15.30 -2.37 13.49
C ILE A 64 15.10 -1.20 14.45
N THR A 65 13.87 -0.72 14.61
CA THR A 65 13.50 0.32 15.59
C THR A 65 13.08 -0.25 16.94
N ASN A 66 13.20 -1.58 17.12
CA ASN A 66 12.74 -2.30 18.31
C ASN A 66 11.30 -1.92 18.65
N ASP A 67 10.38 -2.18 17.73
CA ASP A 67 8.96 -1.89 17.89
C ASP A 67 8.69 -0.39 18.09
N PHE A 68 9.38 0.45 17.32
CA PHE A 68 9.35 1.92 17.47
C PHE A 68 9.62 2.39 18.92
N THR A 69 10.44 1.67 19.69
CA THR A 69 10.79 2.04 21.06
C THR A 69 12.11 2.81 21.10
N PRO A 70 12.09 4.14 21.33
CA PRO A 70 13.30 4.93 21.39
C PRO A 70 14.06 4.68 22.71
N PRO A 71 15.40 4.86 22.74
CA PRO A 71 16.19 4.81 23.97
C PRO A 71 15.69 5.77 25.07
N ALA A 72 16.00 5.47 26.33
CA ALA A 72 15.56 6.28 27.47
C ALA A 72 16.04 7.74 27.40
N ASP A 73 17.24 7.97 26.86
CA ASP A 73 17.89 9.27 26.69
C ASP A 73 17.62 9.93 25.34
N ALA A 74 16.75 9.32 24.49
CA ALA A 74 16.42 9.86 23.18
C ALA A 74 15.80 11.27 23.29
N CYS A 75 16.30 12.19 22.45
CA CYS A 75 15.80 13.56 22.38
C CYS A 75 14.37 13.63 21.79
N GLY A 76 13.72 14.78 21.92
CA GLY A 76 12.34 14.97 21.44
C GLY A 76 12.16 14.67 19.95
N THR A 77 13.12 15.05 19.10
CA THR A 77 13.06 14.79 17.65
C THR A 77 13.12 13.30 17.33
N TYR A 78 13.98 12.55 18.04
CA TYR A 78 14.09 11.10 17.85
C TYR A 78 12.75 10.42 18.17
N ARG A 79 12.17 10.74 19.34
CA ARG A 79 10.88 10.20 19.79
C ARG A 79 9.75 10.55 18.81
N LEU A 80 9.76 11.79 18.30
CA LEU A 80 8.80 12.23 17.30
C LEU A 80 8.89 11.39 16.01
N VAL A 81 10.10 11.11 15.51
CA VAL A 81 10.29 10.29 14.30
C VAL A 81 9.73 8.88 14.51
N TYR A 82 10.00 8.25 15.65
CA TYR A 82 9.51 6.89 15.94
C TYR A 82 7.97 6.86 16.00
N ASN A 83 7.34 7.82 16.68
CA ASN A 83 5.89 7.94 16.69
C ASN A 83 5.29 8.16 15.29
N ARG A 84 6.01 8.87 14.40
CA ARG A 84 5.55 9.10 13.01
C ARG A 84 5.70 7.86 12.14
N LEU A 85 6.74 7.06 12.36
CA LEU A 85 6.91 5.78 11.66
C LEU A 85 5.85 4.77 12.09
N GLU A 86 5.51 4.72 13.39
CA GLU A 86 4.43 3.88 13.89
C GLU A 86 3.07 4.28 13.30
N ALA A 87 2.77 5.59 13.25
CA ALA A 87 1.56 6.08 12.61
C ALA A 87 1.53 5.75 11.11
N LEU A 88 2.65 5.94 10.40
CA LEU A 88 2.76 5.60 8.98
C LEU A 88 2.51 4.11 8.73
N GLU A 89 3.02 3.22 9.58
CA GLU A 89 2.76 1.78 9.46
C GLU A 89 1.27 1.45 9.66
N SER A 90 0.64 2.04 10.68
CA SER A 90 -0.80 1.85 10.91
C SER A 90 -1.63 2.30 9.71
N ASP A 91 -1.36 3.49 9.18
CA ASP A 91 -2.06 4.05 8.02
C ASP A 91 -1.83 3.18 6.77
N LEU A 92 -0.59 2.71 6.56
CA LEU A 92 -0.25 1.84 5.42
C LEU A 92 -0.99 0.50 5.50
N PHE A 93 -1.03 -0.15 6.66
CA PHE A 93 -1.77 -1.41 6.81
C PHE A 93 -3.28 -1.23 6.70
N GLU A 94 -3.85 -0.13 7.19
CA GLU A 94 -5.26 0.18 6.98
C GLU A 94 -5.56 0.37 5.49
N HIS A 95 -4.73 1.15 4.79
CA HIS A 95 -4.86 1.37 3.35
C HIS A 95 -4.81 0.03 2.57
N ILE A 96 -3.75 -0.76 2.77
CA ILE A 96 -3.62 -2.10 2.13
C ILE A 96 -4.82 -2.99 2.50
N HIS A 97 -5.33 -2.91 3.72
CA HIS A 97 -6.48 -3.69 4.13
C HIS A 97 -7.74 -3.32 3.33
N LEU A 98 -8.04 -2.03 3.23
CA LEU A 98 -9.18 -1.52 2.46
C LEU A 98 -9.09 -1.95 1.00
N GLU A 99 -7.90 -1.91 0.43
CA GLU A 99 -7.69 -2.29 -0.97
C GLU A 99 -7.81 -3.80 -1.18
N ASN A 100 -6.95 -4.58 -0.53
CA ASN A 100 -6.81 -6.02 -0.76
C ASN A 100 -8.00 -6.83 -0.25
N ASN A 101 -8.68 -6.37 0.80
CA ASN A 101 -9.73 -7.15 1.46
C ASN A 101 -11.13 -6.60 1.25
N ILE A 102 -11.27 -5.39 0.70
CA ILE A 102 -12.59 -4.78 0.48
C ILE A 102 -12.76 -4.38 -0.98
N LEU A 103 -11.92 -3.49 -1.52
CA LEU A 103 -12.08 -2.96 -2.86
C LEU A 103 -11.86 -4.03 -3.93
N PHE A 104 -10.68 -4.68 -3.95
CA PHE A 104 -10.34 -5.64 -4.99
C PHE A 104 -11.24 -6.88 -4.98
N PRO A 105 -11.58 -7.48 -3.83
CA PRO A 105 -12.53 -8.60 -3.81
C PRO A 105 -13.89 -8.21 -4.39
N ARG A 106 -14.43 -7.02 -4.06
CA ARG A 106 -15.72 -6.57 -4.63
C ARG A 106 -15.67 -6.49 -6.15
N ILE A 107 -14.61 -5.92 -6.72
CA ILE A 107 -14.44 -5.80 -8.18
C ILE A 107 -14.33 -7.18 -8.85
N LEU A 108 -13.66 -8.13 -8.19
CA LEU A 108 -13.46 -9.49 -8.73
C LEU A 108 -14.69 -10.39 -8.56
N GLU A 109 -15.51 -10.15 -7.53
CA GLU A 109 -16.71 -10.93 -7.18
C GLU A 109 -17.99 -10.46 -7.86
N GLU A 110 -18.03 -9.26 -8.47
CA GLU A 110 -19.19 -8.72 -9.21
C GLU A 110 -19.71 -9.60 -10.38
N LYS A 111 -19.13 -10.78 -10.61
CA LYS A 111 -19.55 -11.79 -11.60
C LYS A 111 -20.22 -13.04 -11.03
N ASN A 112 -20.81 -12.99 -9.83
CA ASN A 112 -21.73 -14.04 -9.36
C ASN A 112 -23.19 -13.61 -9.45
#